data_AF-W4AMR9-F1
#
_entry.id   AF-W4AMR9-F1
#
_cell.length_a   1.000
_cell.length_b   1.000
_cell.length_c   1.000
_cell.angle_alpha   90.00
_cell.angle_beta   90.00
_cell.angle_gamma   90.00
#
_symmetry.space_group_name_H-M   'P 1'
#
loop_
_entity.id
_entity.type
_entity.pdbx_description
1 polymer ?
#
loop_
_entity_poly.entity_id
_entity_poly.type
_entity_poly.pdbx_seq_one_letter_code
_entity_poly.pdbx_strand_id
1 'polypeptide(L)'
;MTLEEIGKLFDTIVDYYPSFNGDLKKMQNWQTTLKNVSLEAAISNLHEYARDPDNKFPPHPGALATKRTEADRYHETMRQNGVQTVKSYNQLREGVTPPTEEQRRKVRELLG
;
A
#
# COMPACT_ATOMS: atom_id res chain seq x y z
N MET A 1 17.92 15.26 9.26
CA MET A 1 18.30 15.55 7.86
C MET A 1 18.77 17.01 7.70
N THR A 2 19.83 17.25 6.92
CA THR A 2 20.33 18.57 6.54
C THR A 2 19.59 19.12 5.32
N LEU A 3 19.77 20.41 5.01
CA LEU A 3 19.15 21.03 3.84
C LEU A 3 19.68 20.44 2.51
N GLU A 4 20.96 20.09 2.46
CA GLU A 4 21.59 19.44 1.30
C GLU A 4 20.98 18.05 1.05
N GLU A 5 20.79 17.28 2.12
CA GLU A 5 20.13 15.97 2.05
C GLU A 5 18.68 16.09 1.56
N ILE A 6 17.95 17.14 1.97
CA ILE A 6 16.61 17.43 1.44
C ILE A 6 16.66 17.73 -0.07
N GLY A 7 17.71 18.40 -0.55
CA GLY A 7 17.94 18.60 -1.98
C GLY A 7 18.06 17.28 -2.74
N LYS A 8 18.90 16.38 -2.25
CA LYS A 8 19.05 15.02 -2.81
C LYS A 8 17.73 14.24 -2.79
N LEU A 9 16.94 14.38 -1.73
CA LEU A 9 15.62 13.78 -1.65
C LEU A 9 14.66 14.35 -2.70
N PHE A 10 14.69 15.66 -2.94
CA PHE A 10 13.87 16.31 -3.98
C PHE A 10 14.25 15.82 -5.37
N ASP A 11 15.53 15.73 -5.68
CA ASP A 11 16.01 15.18 -6.94
C ASP A 11 15.48 13.75 -7.14
N THR A 12 15.55 12.93 -6.09
CA THR A 12 15.00 11.56 -6.12
C THR A 12 13.47 11.56 -6.32
N ILE A 13 12.73 12.52 -5.77
CA ILE A 13 11.27 12.65 -6.00
C ILE A 13 10.98 13.00 -7.46
N VAL A 14 11.79 13.85 -8.09
CA VAL A 14 11.62 14.23 -9.51
C VAL A 14 11.74 13.01 -10.44
N ASP A 15 12.60 12.05 -10.11
CA ASP A 15 12.77 10.81 -10.89
C ASP A 15 11.47 9.98 -10.95
N TYR A 16 10.68 9.96 -9.87
CA TYR A 16 9.36 9.30 -9.84
C TYR A 16 8.23 10.20 -10.34
N TYR A 17 8.33 11.49 -10.06
CA TYR A 17 7.28 12.48 -10.30
C TYR A 17 7.86 13.70 -10.99
N PRO A 18 8.00 13.70 -12.33
CA PRO A 18 8.64 14.79 -13.08
C PRO A 18 7.95 16.17 -12.92
N SER A 19 6.70 16.20 -12.46
CA SER A 19 5.96 17.43 -12.17
C SER A 19 6.27 18.04 -10.80
N PHE A 20 7.02 17.34 -9.94
CA PHE A 20 7.41 17.83 -8.64
C PHE A 20 8.37 19.01 -8.77
N ASN A 21 8.10 20.08 -8.02
CA ASN A 21 8.97 21.25 -7.96
C ASN A 21 9.46 21.49 -6.52
N GLY A 22 10.74 21.80 -6.41
CA GLY A 22 11.38 22.19 -5.17
C GLY A 22 11.78 23.66 -5.19
N ASP A 23 11.49 24.40 -4.13
CA ASP A 23 12.10 25.70 -3.86
C ASP A 23 12.74 25.70 -2.48
N LEU A 24 13.60 26.69 -2.21
CA LEU A 24 14.33 26.79 -0.95
C LEU A 24 13.39 26.81 0.28
N LYS A 25 12.23 27.47 0.14
CA LYS A 25 11.24 27.57 1.22
C LYS A 25 10.62 26.20 1.52
N LYS A 26 10.28 25.43 0.49
CA LYS A 26 9.76 24.06 0.60
C LYS A 26 10.82 23.16 1.23
N MET A 27 12.09 23.29 0.83
CA MET A 27 13.19 22.53 1.44
C MET A 27 13.33 22.80 2.95
N GLN A 28 13.28 24.07 3.37
CA GLN A 28 13.32 24.45 4.79
C GLN A 28 12.14 23.88 5.59
N ASN A 29 10.94 23.91 5.00
CA ASN A 29 9.75 23.33 5.62
C ASN A 29 9.88 21.80 5.77
N TRP A 30 10.40 21.13 4.74
CA TRP A 30 10.63 19.69 4.76
C TRP A 30 11.72 19.29 5.75
N GLN A 31 12.80 20.07 5.86
CA GLN A 31 13.84 19.87 6.86
C GLN A 31 13.28 19.86 8.29
N THR A 32 12.32 20.75 8.57
CA THR A 32 11.65 20.80 9.88
C THR A 32 10.87 19.52 10.15
N THR A 33 10.16 19.00 9.15
CA THR A 33 9.35 17.78 9.27
C THR A 33 10.21 16.52 9.35
N LEU A 34 11.31 16.47 8.59
CA LEU A 34 12.20 15.33 8.45
C LEU A 34 13.46 15.45 9.35
N LYS A 35 13.42 16.30 10.37
CA LYS A 35 14.57 16.62 11.23
C LYS A 35 15.23 15.36 11.81
N ASN A 36 14.40 14.39 12.24
CA ASN A 36 14.84 13.16 12.91
C ASN A 36 14.87 11.93 11.99
N VAL A 37 14.75 12.14 10.67
CA VAL A 37 14.74 11.08 9.66
C VAL A 37 16.08 11.14 8.91
N SER A 38 16.71 10.00 8.69
CA SER A 38 17.91 9.93 7.84
C SER A 38 17.51 10.00 6.36
N LEU A 39 18.41 10.50 5.50
CA LEU A 39 18.15 10.55 4.06
C LEU A 39 17.80 9.16 3.50
N GLU A 40 18.57 8.14 3.90
CA GLU A 40 18.37 6.75 3.49
C GLU A 40 16.96 6.23 3.85
N ALA A 41 16.48 6.55 5.06
CA ALA A 41 15.14 6.15 5.49
C ALA A 41 14.05 6.85 4.67
N ALA A 42 14.21 8.16 4.39
CA ALA A 42 13.25 8.90 3.59
C ALA A 42 13.21 8.41 2.13
N ILE A 43 14.36 8.09 1.54
CA ILE A 43 14.46 7.49 0.19
C ILE A 43 13.81 6.10 0.18
N SER A 44 14.07 5.26 1.18
CA SER A 44 13.42 3.95 1.30
C SER A 44 11.89 4.09 1.37
N ASN A 45 11.39 5.03 2.19
CA ASN A 45 9.96 5.30 2.30
C ASN A 45 9.38 5.86 0.99
N LEU A 46 10.14 6.67 0.24
CA LEU A 46 9.74 7.15 -1.08
C LEU A 46 9.61 6.01 -2.08
N HIS A 47 10.56 5.07 -2.10
CA HIS A 47 10.47 3.87 -2.95
C HIS A 47 9.23 3.04 -2.61
N GLU A 48 8.92 2.84 -1.33
CA GLU A 48 7.71 2.14 -0.92
C GLU A 48 6.44 2.89 -1.33
N TYR A 49 6.42 4.21 -1.17
CA TYR A 49 5.31 5.06 -1.58
C TYR A 49 5.05 4.98 -3.10
N ALA A 50 6.12 5.10 -3.91
CA ALA A 50 6.03 5.11 -5.37
C ALA A 50 5.69 3.74 -5.99
N ARG A 51 5.83 2.64 -5.24
CA ARG A 51 5.41 1.30 -5.68
C ARG A 51 3.90 1.11 -5.73
N ASP A 52 3.15 1.92 -4.99
CA ASP A 52 1.70 1.85 -4.98
C ASP A 52 1.11 2.55 -6.21
N PRO A 53 0.40 1.85 -7.10
CA PRO A 53 -0.16 2.43 -8.33
C PRO A 53 -1.22 3.51 -8.08
N ASP A 54 -1.80 3.57 -6.88
CA ASP A 54 -2.77 4.61 -6.52
C ASP A 54 -2.09 5.94 -6.16
N ASN A 55 -0.78 5.95 -5.86
CA ASN A 55 0.01 7.13 -5.54
C ASN A 55 0.47 7.89 -6.79
N LYS A 56 -0.49 8.53 -7.48
CA LYS A 56 -0.29 9.30 -8.71
C LYS A 56 0.38 10.67 -8.50
N PHE A 57 0.50 11.12 -7.25
CA PHE A 57 1.00 12.45 -6.90
C PHE A 57 2.25 12.34 -6.01
N PRO A 58 3.15 13.34 -6.05
CA PRO A 58 4.32 13.35 -5.17
C PRO A 58 3.93 13.29 -3.69
N PRO A 59 4.71 12.57 -2.85
CA PRO A 59 4.43 12.49 -1.42
C PRO A 59 4.63 13.83 -0.71
N HIS A 60 3.88 14.04 0.36
CA HIS A 60 4.15 15.09 1.34
C HIS A 60 5.24 14.60 2.33
N PRO A 61 5.98 15.49 3.03
CA PRO A 61 7.11 15.06 3.86
C PRO A 61 6.71 14.13 5.01
N GLY A 62 5.48 14.22 5.50
CA GLY A 62 4.97 13.32 6.54
C GLY A 62 4.84 11.86 6.07
N ALA A 63 4.49 11.63 4.80
CA ALA A 63 4.47 10.28 4.22
C ALA A 63 5.87 9.64 4.24
N LEU A 64 6.91 10.46 4.07
CA LEU A 64 8.31 10.01 4.11
C LEU A 64 8.89 9.96 5.52
N ALA A 65 8.27 10.64 6.48
CA ALA A 65 8.69 10.65 7.88
C ALA A 65 8.30 9.38 8.64
N THR A 66 7.23 8.72 8.19
CA THR A 66 6.63 7.61 8.93
C THR A 66 7.35 6.32 8.59
N LYS A 67 7.96 5.65 9.57
CA LYS A 67 8.25 4.21 9.45
C LYS A 67 6.92 3.49 9.59
N ARG A 68 6.47 2.74 8.57
CA ARG A 68 5.34 1.82 8.73
C ARG A 68 5.61 0.94 9.93
N THR A 69 4.82 1.11 10.99
CA THR A 69 4.97 0.32 12.21
C THR A 69 4.64 -1.14 11.89
N GLU A 70 5.09 -2.06 12.74
CA GLU A 70 4.69 -3.46 12.60
C GLU A 70 3.17 -3.62 12.69
N ALA A 71 2.50 -2.75 13.46
CA ALA A 71 1.04 -2.68 13.52
C ALA A 71 0.44 -2.29 12.16
N ASP A 72 0.96 -1.25 11.49
CA ASP A 72 0.48 -0.85 10.16
C ASP A 72 0.63 -1.99 9.14
N ARG A 73 1.77 -2.69 9.17
CA ARG A 73 2.01 -3.85 8.31
C ARG A 73 1.07 -5.02 8.63
N TYR A 74 0.80 -5.27 9.91
CA TYR A 74 -0.13 -6.30 10.33
C TYR A 74 -1.57 -6.00 9.86
N HIS A 75 -2.05 -4.78 10.09
CA HIS A 75 -3.40 -4.37 9.67
C HIS A 75 -3.57 -4.41 8.15
N GLU A 76 -2.55 -3.97 7.41
CA GLU A 76 -2.54 -4.06 5.96
C GLU A 76 -2.60 -5.52 5.47
N THR A 77 -1.83 -6.41 6.10
CA THR A 77 -1.87 -7.85 5.78
C THR A 77 -3.25 -8.45 6.07
N MET A 78 -3.87 -8.11 7.20
CA MET A 78 -5.21 -8.56 7.55
C MET A 78 -6.25 -8.06 6.55
N ARG A 79 -6.13 -6.82 6.09
CA ARG A 79 -7.00 -6.24 5.06
C ARG A 79 -6.89 -6.98 3.73
N GLN A 80 -5.66 -7.23 3.26
CA GLN A 80 -5.41 -7.97 2.02
C GLN A 80 -5.94 -9.41 2.10
N ASN A 81 -5.72 -10.09 3.22
CA ASN A 81 -6.26 -11.43 3.45
C ASN A 81 -7.79 -11.45 3.42
N GLY A 82 -8.44 -10.44 4.02
CA GLY A 82 -9.90 -10.30 3.96
C GLY A 82 -10.42 -10.14 2.53
N VAL A 83 -9.80 -9.25 1.74
CA VAL A 83 -10.15 -9.04 0.32
C VAL A 83 -9.99 -10.34 -0.47
N GLN A 84 -8.88 -11.04 -0.29
CA GLN A 84 -8.60 -12.30 -0.99
C GLN A 84 -9.59 -13.40 -0.58
N THR A 85 -9.99 -13.47 0.69
CA THR A 85 -10.97 -14.44 1.20
C THR A 85 -12.34 -14.22 0.55
N VAL A 86 -12.81 -12.97 0.51
CA VAL A 86 -14.09 -12.62 -0.13
C VAL A 86 -14.06 -12.96 -1.62
N LYS A 87 -12.96 -12.63 -2.32
CA LYS A 87 -12.77 -12.97 -3.73
C LYS A 87 -12.83 -14.48 -3.97
N SER A 88 -12.17 -15.26 -3.12
CA SER A 88 -12.18 -16.73 -3.20
C SER A 88 -13.57 -17.31 -2.93
N TYR A 89 -14.30 -16.73 -1.97
CA TYR A 89 -15.68 -17.15 -1.67
C TYR A 89 -16.64 -16.87 -2.84
N ASN A 90 -16.48 -15.73 -3.51
CA ASN A 90 -17.26 -15.41 -4.71
C ASN A 90 -16.98 -16.39 -5.86
N GLN A 91 -15.71 -16.74 -6.09
CA GLN A 91 -15.34 -17.73 -7.10
C GLN A 91 -15.91 -19.12 -6.81
N LEU A 92 -15.88 -19.56 -5.55
CA LEU A 92 -16.53 -20.80 -5.13
C LEU A 92 -18.04 -20.73 -5.38
N ARG A 93 -18.68 -19.61 -5.03
CA ARG A 93 -20.12 -19.42 -5.25
C ARG A 93 -20.51 -19.49 -6.73
N GLU A 94 -19.68 -18.94 -7.61
CA GLU A 94 -19.88 -19.00 -9.07
C GLU A 94 -19.63 -20.42 -9.63
N GLY A 95 -18.68 -21.16 -9.06
CA GLY A 95 -18.34 -22.52 -9.49
C GLY A 95 -19.21 -23.63 -8.90
N VAL A 96 -20.01 -23.35 -7.87
CA VAL A 96 -20.89 -24.36 -7.25
C VAL A 96 -22.16 -24.50 -8.07
N THR A 97 -22.17 -25.52 -8.95
CA THR A 97 -23.41 -26.00 -9.55
C THR A 97 -24.22 -26.71 -8.46
N PRO A 98 -25.49 -26.33 -8.22
CA PRO A 98 -26.31 -27.02 -7.24
C PRO A 98 -26.47 -28.49 -7.62
N PRO A 99 -26.59 -29.41 -6.65
CA PRO A 99 -26.78 -30.83 -6.93
C PRO A 99 -28.06 -31.02 -7.76
N THR A 100 -27.97 -31.89 -8.75
CA THR A 100 -29.08 -32.23 -9.65
C THR A 100 -30.22 -32.91 -8.89
N GLU A 101 -31.43 -32.89 -9.45
CA GLU A 101 -32.60 -33.56 -8.84
C GLU A 101 -32.35 -35.05 -8.57
N GLU A 102 -31.64 -35.75 -9.45
CA GLU A 102 -31.29 -37.16 -9.22
C GLU A 102 -30.33 -37.35 -8.03
N GLN A 103 -29.33 -36.48 -7.89
CA GLN A 103 -28.42 -36.51 -6.74
C GLN A 103 -29.18 -36.22 -5.44
N ARG A 104 -30.10 -35.25 -5.46
CA ARG A 104 -30.97 -34.94 -4.31
C ARG A 104 -31.93 -36.08 -3.96
N ARG A 105 -32.40 -36.85 -4.96
CA ARG A 105 -33.27 -38.02 -4.73
C ARG A 105 -32.48 -39.17 -4.09
N LYS A 106 -31.31 -39.53 -4.64
CA LYS A 106 -30.45 -40.60 -4.09
C LYS A 106 -30.02 -40.34 -2.64
N VAL A 107 -29.71 -39.10 -2.29
CA VAL A 107 -29.36 -38.74 -0.91
C VAL A 107 -30.57 -38.89 0.03
N ARG A 108 -31.78 -38.53 -0.42
CA ARG A 108 -33.01 -38.74 0.37
C ARG A 108 -33.32 -40.21 0.61
N GLU A 109 -33.06 -41.07 -0.37
CA GLU A 109 -33.23 -42.53 -0.25
C GLU A 109 -32.23 -43.17 0.71
N LEU A 110 -31.03 -42.60 0.88
CA LEU A 110 -30.00 -43.09 1.80
C LEU A 110 -30.16 -42.61 3.25
N LEU A 111 -30.89 -41.51 3.46
CA LEU A 111 -31.13 -40.90 4.77
C LEU A 111 -32.50 -41.25 5.37
N GLY A 112 -33.36 -41.93 4.61
CA GLY A 112 -34.60 -42.54 5.07
C GLY A 112 -34.42 -44.01 5.45
#